data_AF-A0A7X7MY25-F1
#
_entry.id   AF-A0A7X7MY25-F1
#
_cell.length_a   1.000
_cell.length_b   1.000
_cell.length_c   1.000
_cell.angle_alpha   90.00
_cell.angle_beta   90.00
_cell.angle_gamma   90.00
#
_symmetry.space_group_name_H-M   'P 1'
#
loop_
_entity.id
_entity.type
_entity.pdbx_description
1 polymer ?
#
loop_
_entity_poly.entity_id
_entity_poly.type
_entity_poly.pdbx_seq_one_letter_code
_entity_poly.pdbx_strand_id
1 'polypeptide(L)'
;MSDFKKHVKYYYKDYLIRLICSMVFYLVGVMMAVLILRAGDDGENTYAAMGTIFYYFFSFVFTILLGMVSFSMNFRLHISMGNTRKAFFSWSYLIDFLFNSLMFFFGLLLYKIENRLYHTFFGDLQNEIMLPSFISSHLVLILLLAAVAATSVYFFLGSTIYRFGKRCYAIIWIVWMFSFLVLPNVNAASETIIGSFIYRIYHTVAPAGINPSILLSFALILSVVMSLISYKLIRKQAL
;
A
#
# COMPACT_ATOMS: atom_id res chain seq x y z
N MET A 1 -32.76 -1.04 -6.54
CA MET A 1 -31.60 -1.39 -5.68
C MET A 1 -30.41 -0.59 -6.19
N SER A 2 -29.96 0.42 -5.43
CA SER A 2 -28.97 1.41 -5.91
C SER A 2 -27.70 0.74 -6.42
N ASP A 3 -27.13 1.26 -7.52
CA ASP A 3 -25.97 0.69 -8.19
C ASP A 3 -24.78 0.46 -7.24
N PHE A 4 -24.68 1.27 -6.19
CA PHE A 4 -23.74 1.13 -5.07
C PHE A 4 -23.81 -0.25 -4.38
N LYS A 5 -25.01 -0.75 -4.04
CA LYS A 5 -25.14 -2.04 -3.34
C LYS A 5 -24.71 -3.22 -4.22
N LYS A 6 -24.94 -3.12 -5.53
CA LYS A 6 -24.48 -4.13 -6.49
C LYS A 6 -22.96 -4.11 -6.57
N HIS A 7 -22.35 -2.93 -6.69
CA HIS A 7 -20.89 -2.78 -6.65
C HIS A 7 -20.27 -3.39 -5.40
N VAL A 8 -20.74 -3.04 -4.21
CA VAL A 8 -20.16 -3.58 -2.97
C VAL A 8 -20.26 -5.11 -2.92
N LYS A 9 -21.39 -5.70 -3.32
CA LYS A 9 -21.58 -7.16 -3.28
C LYS A 9 -20.60 -7.93 -4.17
N TYR A 10 -20.23 -7.39 -5.33
CA TYR A 10 -19.29 -8.06 -6.24
C TYR A 10 -17.84 -7.96 -5.77
N TYR A 11 -17.46 -6.81 -5.21
CA TYR A 11 -16.07 -6.53 -4.84
C TYR A 11 -15.75 -6.95 -3.40
N TYR A 12 -16.77 -7.30 -2.60
CA TYR A 12 -16.62 -7.72 -1.21
C TYR A 12 -15.64 -8.88 -1.04
N LYS A 13 -15.61 -9.86 -1.96
CA LYS A 13 -14.67 -10.98 -1.89
C LYS A 13 -13.22 -10.52 -2.06
N ASP A 14 -12.96 -9.65 -3.04
CA ASP A 14 -11.62 -9.11 -3.28
C ASP A 14 -11.13 -8.29 -2.09
N TYR A 15 -12.02 -7.51 -1.48
CA TYR A 15 -11.75 -6.75 -0.27
C TYR A 15 -11.46 -7.64 0.93
N LEU A 16 -12.25 -8.69 1.14
CA LEU A 16 -12.01 -9.66 2.20
C LEU A 16 -10.67 -10.37 2.03
N ILE A 17 -10.32 -10.80 0.82
CA ILE A 17 -9.04 -11.47 0.56
C ILE A 17 -7.87 -10.55 0.92
N ARG A 18 -7.93 -9.27 0.52
CA ARG A 18 -6.89 -8.28 0.90
C ARG A 18 -6.74 -8.15 2.40
N LEU A 19 -7.86 -8.07 3.12
CA LEU A 19 -7.89 -7.94 4.57
C LEU A 19 -7.40 -9.20 5.28
N ILE A 20 -7.82 -10.39 4.83
CA ILE A 20 -7.39 -11.66 5.40
C ILE A 20 -5.88 -11.83 5.21
N CYS A 21 -5.37 -11.57 4.00
CA CYS A 21 -3.94 -11.65 3.73
C CYS A 21 -3.16 -10.67 4.60
N SER A 22 -3.55 -9.40 4.70
CA SER A 22 -2.85 -8.44 5.56
C SER A 22 -2.90 -8.81 7.04
N MET A 23 -3.99 -9.41 7.51
CA MET A 23 -4.12 -9.91 8.88
C MET A 23 -3.24 -11.12 9.17
N VAL A 24 -3.06 -12.03 8.21
CA VAL A 24 -2.11 -13.15 8.36
C VAL A 24 -0.69 -12.61 8.54
N PHE A 25 -0.27 -11.62 7.74
CA PHE A 25 1.06 -11.02 7.88
C PHE A 25 1.21 -10.17 9.14
N TYR A 26 0.14 -9.54 9.62
CA TYR A 26 0.12 -8.92 10.95
C TYR A 26 0.46 -9.94 12.04
N LEU A 27 -0.22 -11.09 12.05
CA LEU A 27 0.03 -12.15 13.03
C LEU A 27 1.46 -12.72 12.92
N VAL A 28 1.97 -12.92 11.70
CA VAL A 28 3.35 -13.32 11.48
C VAL A 28 4.33 -12.29 12.05
N GLY A 29 4.08 -11.00 11.86
CA GLY A 29 4.91 -9.92 12.41
C GLY A 29 4.89 -9.88 13.95
N VAL A 30 3.71 -10.07 14.57
CA VAL A 30 3.61 -10.17 16.04
C VAL A 30 4.35 -11.39 16.57
N MET A 31 4.18 -12.56 15.92
CA MET A 31 4.90 -13.77 16.31
C MET A 31 6.42 -13.60 16.20
N MET A 32 6.89 -12.98 15.12
CA MET A 32 8.30 -12.69 14.92
C MET A 32 8.84 -11.75 16.01
N ALA A 33 8.13 -10.67 16.35
CA ALA A 33 8.53 -9.76 17.42
C ALA A 33 8.60 -10.47 18.78
N VAL A 34 7.62 -11.32 19.11
CA VAL A 34 7.63 -12.11 20.35
C VAL A 34 8.81 -13.08 20.40
N LEU A 35 9.14 -13.73 19.28
CA LEU A 35 10.30 -14.63 19.21
C LEU A 35 11.62 -13.87 19.39
N ILE A 36 11.76 -12.70 18.76
CA ILE A 36 12.97 -11.86 18.90
C ILE A 36 13.12 -11.39 20.34
N LEU A 37 12.05 -10.87 20.96
CA LEU A 37 12.07 -10.40 22.35
C LEU A 37 12.30 -11.51 23.38
N ARG A 38 12.01 -12.78 23.03
CA ARG A 38 12.30 -13.94 23.88
C ARG A 38 13.67 -14.55 23.63
N ALA A 39 14.23 -14.37 22.44
CA ALA A 39 15.52 -14.92 22.04
C ALA A 39 16.68 -13.94 22.30
N GLY A 40 16.41 -12.63 22.35
CA GLY A 40 17.37 -11.61 22.73
C GLY A 40 17.54 -11.57 24.24
N ASP A 41 18.78 -11.80 24.70
CA ASP A 41 19.23 -11.64 26.09
C ASP A 41 19.80 -10.23 26.34
N ASP A 42 19.48 -9.28 25.45
CA ASP A 42 20.12 -7.97 25.41
C ASP A 42 19.24 -6.93 26.11
N GLY A 43 19.82 -6.27 27.11
CA GLY A 43 19.20 -5.27 27.99
C GLY A 43 18.78 -3.95 27.32
N GLU A 44 18.38 -3.98 26.06
CA GLU A 44 17.70 -2.88 25.38
C GLU A 44 16.20 -2.99 25.63
N ASN A 45 15.65 -2.08 26.44
CA ASN A 45 14.23 -2.04 26.80
C ASN A 45 13.34 -1.49 25.67
N THR A 46 13.62 -1.86 24.42
CA THR A 46 13.00 -1.24 23.27
C THR A 46 12.38 -2.28 22.34
N TYR A 47 11.17 -2.01 21.85
CA TYR A 47 10.49 -2.87 20.89
C TYR A 47 9.97 -2.09 19.69
N ALA A 48 9.96 -2.75 18.53
CA ALA A 48 9.30 -2.26 17.33
C ALA A 48 7.96 -3.00 17.14
N ALA A 49 6.89 -2.27 16.84
CA ALA A 49 5.58 -2.86 16.50
C ALA A 49 5.59 -3.52 15.11
N MET A 50 6.35 -4.61 14.96
CA MET A 50 6.58 -5.30 13.68
C MET A 50 5.28 -5.81 13.04
N GLY A 51 4.30 -6.23 13.84
CA GLY A 51 3.00 -6.66 13.33
C GLY A 51 2.32 -5.55 12.53
N THR A 52 2.24 -4.36 13.10
CA THR A 52 1.67 -3.17 12.49
C THR A 52 2.44 -2.73 11.24
N ILE A 53 3.78 -2.78 11.28
CA ILE A 53 4.62 -2.46 10.12
C ILE A 53 4.32 -3.42 8.97
N PHE A 54 4.28 -4.71 9.25
CA PHE A 54 3.95 -5.73 8.25
C PHE A 54 2.54 -5.56 7.73
N TYR A 55 1.57 -5.28 8.61
CA TYR A 55 0.20 -4.99 8.18
C TYR A 55 0.14 -3.85 7.16
N TYR A 56 0.74 -2.69 7.46
CA TYR A 56 0.72 -1.55 6.54
C TYR A 56 1.45 -1.85 5.23
N PHE A 57 2.62 -2.49 5.31
CA PHE A 57 3.41 -2.85 4.15
C PHE A 57 2.65 -3.82 3.23
N PHE A 58 2.19 -4.96 3.78
CA PHE A 58 1.48 -5.96 3.00
C PHE A 58 0.09 -5.49 2.56
N SER A 59 -0.61 -4.66 3.34
CA SER A 59 -1.85 -4.02 2.92
C SER A 59 -1.64 -3.15 1.68
N PHE A 60 -0.56 -2.35 1.65
CA PHE A 60 -0.22 -1.55 0.48
C PHE A 60 0.12 -2.43 -0.73
N VAL A 61 0.95 -3.46 -0.54
CA VAL A 61 1.34 -4.40 -1.60
C VAL A 61 0.14 -5.14 -2.19
N PHE A 62 -0.72 -5.72 -1.35
CA PHE A 62 -1.90 -6.46 -1.80
C PHE A 62 -2.94 -5.55 -2.47
N THR A 63 -3.07 -4.30 -2.00
CA THR A 63 -3.92 -3.31 -2.66
C THR A 63 -3.47 -3.06 -4.09
N ILE A 64 -2.16 -2.92 -4.31
CA ILE A 64 -1.62 -2.67 -5.65
C ILE A 64 -1.73 -3.94 -6.52
N LEU A 65 -1.21 -5.07 -6.07
CA LEU A 65 -1.11 -6.27 -6.89
C LEU A 65 -2.49 -6.89 -7.18
N LEU A 66 -3.30 -7.12 -6.15
CA LEU A 66 -4.63 -7.68 -6.33
C LEU A 66 -5.56 -6.66 -6.99
N GLY A 67 -5.44 -5.37 -6.65
CA GLY A 67 -6.20 -4.30 -7.30
C GLY A 67 -5.96 -4.23 -8.80
N MET A 68 -4.71 -4.30 -9.23
CA MET A 68 -4.31 -4.29 -10.64
C MET A 68 -4.88 -5.48 -11.43
N VAL A 69 -4.85 -6.69 -10.85
CA VAL A 69 -5.40 -7.90 -11.48
C VAL A 69 -6.93 -7.84 -11.54
N SER A 70 -7.57 -7.53 -10.41
CA SER A 70 -9.03 -7.42 -10.31
C SER A 70 -9.60 -6.34 -11.23
N PHE A 71 -8.88 -5.23 -11.43
CA PHE A 71 -9.33 -4.09 -12.25
C PHE A 71 -9.83 -4.51 -13.64
N SER A 72 -9.06 -5.35 -14.33
CA SER A 72 -9.37 -5.78 -15.70
C SER A 72 -10.62 -6.66 -15.78
N MET A 73 -10.80 -7.54 -14.81
CA MET A 73 -11.96 -8.42 -14.70
C MET A 73 -13.22 -7.61 -14.36
N ASN A 74 -13.09 -6.73 -13.37
CA ASN A 74 -14.14 -5.87 -12.87
C ASN A 74 -14.64 -4.87 -13.92
N PHE A 75 -13.73 -4.30 -14.72
CA PHE A 75 -14.09 -3.42 -15.82
C PHE A 75 -14.95 -4.13 -16.88
N ARG A 76 -14.54 -5.32 -17.33
CA ARG A 76 -15.31 -6.10 -18.32
C ARG A 76 -16.68 -6.49 -17.82
N LEU A 77 -16.76 -6.94 -16.57
CA LEU A 77 -18.03 -7.28 -15.92
C LEU A 77 -18.95 -6.05 -15.84
N HIS A 78 -18.40 -4.88 -15.54
CA HIS A 78 -19.20 -3.67 -15.39
C HIS A 78 -19.79 -3.19 -16.71
N ILE A 79 -19.02 -3.28 -17.80
CA ILE A 79 -19.51 -2.92 -19.13
C ILE A 79 -20.52 -3.95 -19.65
N SER A 80 -20.33 -5.25 -19.40
CA SER A 80 -21.32 -6.26 -19.79
C SER A 80 -22.64 -6.11 -19.04
N MET A 81 -22.64 -5.51 -17.85
CA MET A 81 -23.84 -5.14 -17.10
C MET A 81 -24.56 -3.87 -17.65
N GLY A 82 -24.10 -3.30 -18.76
CA GLY A 82 -24.74 -2.14 -19.42
C GLY A 82 -24.41 -0.79 -18.78
N ASN A 83 -23.44 -0.74 -17.86
CA ASN A 83 -23.07 0.51 -17.21
C ASN A 83 -22.10 1.34 -18.06
N THR A 84 -22.11 2.66 -17.83
CA THR A 84 -21.18 3.57 -18.51
C THR A 84 -19.77 3.50 -17.94
N ARG A 85 -18.76 3.69 -18.80
CA ARG A 85 -17.34 3.73 -18.40
C ARG A 85 -17.02 4.83 -17.38
N LYS A 86 -17.73 5.96 -17.46
CA LYS A 86 -17.59 7.06 -16.50
C LYS A 86 -18.13 6.65 -15.14
N ALA A 87 -19.29 6.00 -15.10
CA ALA A 87 -19.87 5.47 -13.87
C ALA A 87 -18.96 4.41 -13.23
N PHE A 88 -18.37 3.52 -14.04
CA PHE A 88 -17.38 2.56 -13.55
C PHE A 88 -16.22 3.26 -12.81
N PHE A 89 -15.58 4.23 -13.47
CA PHE A 89 -14.40 4.88 -12.91
C PHE A 89 -14.74 5.64 -11.63
N SER A 90 -15.80 6.45 -11.64
CA SER A 90 -16.19 7.24 -10.46
C SER A 90 -16.59 6.37 -9.27
N TRP A 91 -17.43 5.35 -9.48
CA TRP A 91 -17.90 4.50 -8.39
C TRP A 91 -16.83 3.55 -7.87
N SER A 92 -16.06 2.90 -8.76
CA SER A 92 -15.00 2.00 -8.33
C SER A 92 -13.92 2.79 -7.58
N TYR A 93 -13.47 3.93 -8.12
CA TYR A 93 -12.47 4.76 -7.46
C TYR A 93 -12.90 5.19 -6.06
N LEU A 94 -14.16 5.63 -5.91
CA LEU A 94 -14.70 6.06 -4.63
C LEU A 94 -14.78 4.89 -3.63
N ILE A 95 -15.32 3.73 -4.03
CA ILE A 95 -15.46 2.57 -3.15
C ILE A 95 -14.08 2.05 -2.73
N ASP A 96 -13.14 1.94 -3.67
CA ASP A 96 -11.79 1.49 -3.39
C ASP A 96 -11.01 2.47 -2.51
N PHE A 97 -11.18 3.77 -2.71
CA PHE A 97 -10.62 4.79 -1.82
C PHE A 97 -11.17 4.66 -0.39
N LEU A 98 -12.49 4.48 -0.22
CA LEU A 98 -13.11 4.29 1.07
C LEU A 98 -12.61 3.01 1.76
N PHE A 99 -12.50 1.91 1.02
CA PHE A 99 -12.01 0.64 1.55
C PHE A 99 -10.54 0.73 1.96
N ASN A 100 -9.69 1.33 1.12
CA ASN A 100 -8.28 1.54 1.44
C ASN A 100 -8.14 2.44 2.67
N SER A 101 -8.91 3.52 2.76
CA SER A 101 -8.93 4.38 3.94
C SER A 101 -9.30 3.58 5.19
N LEU A 102 -10.36 2.77 5.12
CA LEU A 102 -10.77 1.90 6.23
C LEU A 102 -9.66 0.93 6.64
N MET A 103 -8.97 0.28 5.69
CA MET A 103 -7.83 -0.59 6.00
C MET A 103 -6.69 0.16 6.69
N PHE A 104 -6.36 1.37 6.23
CA PHE A 104 -5.31 2.18 6.84
C PHE A 104 -5.68 2.64 8.27
N PHE A 105 -6.93 3.03 8.51
CA PHE A 105 -7.43 3.34 9.84
C PHE A 105 -7.49 2.10 10.74
N PHE A 106 -7.85 0.94 10.18
CA PHE A 106 -7.86 -0.32 10.92
C PHE A 106 -6.46 -0.70 11.41
N GLY A 107 -5.41 -0.38 10.65
CA GLY A 107 -4.02 -0.52 11.09
C GLY A 107 -3.69 0.25 12.37
N LEU A 108 -4.33 1.40 12.62
CA LEU A 108 -4.14 2.16 13.87
C LEU A 108 -4.76 1.44 15.08
N LEU A 109 -5.87 0.72 14.86
CA LEU A 109 -6.47 -0.11 15.89
C LEU A 109 -5.55 -1.29 16.21
N LEU A 110 -4.99 -1.94 15.17
CA LEU A 110 -4.01 -3.01 15.33
C LEU A 110 -2.76 -2.55 16.08
N TYR A 111 -2.28 -1.34 15.80
CA TYR A 111 -1.17 -0.73 16.52
C TYR A 111 -1.47 -0.56 18.02
N LYS A 112 -2.66 -0.05 18.36
CA LYS A 112 -3.09 0.10 19.76
C LYS A 112 -3.21 -1.25 20.46
N ILE A 113 -3.72 -2.26 19.76
CA ILE A 113 -3.84 -3.63 20.27
C ILE A 113 -2.45 -4.23 20.50
N GLU A 114 -1.55 -4.08 19.54
CA GLU A 114 -0.18 -4.59 19.60
C GLU A 114 0.61 -3.95 20.74
N ASN A 115 0.55 -2.62 20.88
CA ASN A 115 1.17 -1.93 22.01
C ASN A 115 0.62 -2.42 23.35
N ARG A 116 -0.70 -2.57 23.47
CA ARG A 116 -1.31 -3.07 24.71
C ARG A 116 -0.88 -4.51 25.01
N LEU A 117 -0.75 -5.34 23.97
CA LEU A 117 -0.28 -6.71 24.09
C LEU A 117 1.15 -6.75 24.64
N TYR A 118 2.08 -6.00 24.04
CA TYR A 118 3.47 -5.98 24.51
C TYR A 118 3.62 -5.42 25.93
N HIS A 119 2.88 -4.35 26.25
CA HIS A 119 2.87 -3.79 27.60
C HIS A 119 2.37 -4.78 28.66
N THR A 120 1.46 -5.69 28.28
CA THR A 120 0.91 -6.71 29.18
C THR A 120 1.88 -7.88 29.37
N PHE A 121 2.60 -8.29 28.33
CA PHE A 121 3.46 -9.47 28.37
C PHE A 121 4.90 -9.19 28.78
N PHE A 122 5.43 -8.01 28.48
CA PHE A 122 6.86 -7.69 28.64
C PHE A 122 7.11 -6.43 29.50
N GLY A 123 6.07 -5.84 30.11
CA GLY A 123 6.20 -4.67 30.98
C GLY A 123 6.43 -3.36 30.23
N ASP A 124 7.08 -2.39 30.87
CA ASP A 124 7.30 -1.02 30.38
C ASP A 124 8.42 -0.91 29.32
N LEU A 125 8.43 -1.81 28.33
CA LEU A 125 9.30 -1.64 27.17
C LEU A 125 8.90 -0.37 26.40
N GLN A 126 9.88 0.42 25.97
CA GLN A 126 9.64 1.61 25.15
C GLN A 126 9.43 1.20 23.70
N ASN A 127 8.43 1.78 23.04
CA ASN A 127 8.25 1.59 21.61
C ASN A 127 9.19 2.53 20.84
N GLU A 128 10.13 1.98 20.09
CA GLU A 128 11.06 2.75 19.24
C GLU A 128 10.33 3.50 18.12
N ILE A 129 9.25 2.90 17.63
CA ILE A 129 8.41 3.45 16.56
C ILE A 129 7.18 4.04 17.23
N MET A 130 7.37 5.25 17.77
CA MET A 130 6.25 6.06 18.23
C MET A 130 5.41 6.56 17.03
N LEU A 131 4.56 5.68 16.49
CA LEU A 131 3.41 6.10 15.68
C LEU A 131 2.43 7.07 16.41
N PRO A 132 2.27 7.10 17.76
CA PRO A 132 1.23 7.90 18.41
C PRO A 132 1.65 9.35 18.72
N SER A 133 2.93 9.74 18.60
CA SER A 133 3.30 11.17 18.64
C SER A 133 2.80 11.94 17.40
N PHE A 134 2.32 11.23 16.38
CA PHE A 134 1.63 11.78 15.22
C PHE A 134 0.11 12.04 15.44
N ILE A 135 -0.43 11.97 16.67
CA ILE A 135 -1.84 12.35 16.99
C ILE A 135 -2.12 13.87 16.79
N SER A 136 -1.18 14.63 16.24
CA SER A 136 -1.44 15.96 15.69
C SER A 136 -1.91 15.80 14.24
N SER A 137 -3.20 16.02 13.96
CA SER A 137 -3.91 16.28 12.66
C SER A 137 -3.33 15.74 11.32
N HIS A 138 -2.03 15.88 11.11
CA HIS A 138 -1.21 15.37 10.02
C HIS A 138 -1.28 13.84 9.81
N LEU A 139 -1.41 12.99 10.84
CA LEU A 139 -1.48 11.52 10.64
C LEU A 139 -2.70 11.12 9.80
N VAL A 140 -3.87 11.68 10.13
CA VAL A 140 -5.10 11.44 9.38
C VAL A 140 -4.92 11.84 7.92
N LEU A 141 -4.29 12.99 7.67
CA LEU A 141 -3.96 13.44 6.32
C LEU A 141 -2.99 12.49 5.61
N ILE A 142 -1.96 12.00 6.30
CA ILE A 142 -0.98 11.05 5.74
C ILE A 142 -1.67 9.73 5.34
N LEU A 143 -2.55 9.18 6.19
CA LEU A 143 -3.27 7.94 5.87
C LEU A 143 -4.27 8.13 4.73
N LEU A 144 -4.99 9.25 4.70
CA LEU A 144 -5.88 9.57 3.59
C LEU A 144 -5.09 9.75 2.28
N LEU A 145 -3.94 10.41 2.33
CA LEU A 145 -3.05 10.54 1.17
C LEU A 145 -2.49 9.19 0.73
N ALA A 146 -2.10 8.32 1.66
CA ALA A 146 -1.68 6.96 1.36
C ALA A 146 -2.81 6.15 0.70
N ALA A 147 -4.06 6.31 1.15
CA ALA A 147 -5.23 5.69 0.53
C ALA A 147 -5.49 6.21 -0.90
N VAL A 148 -5.40 7.53 -1.11
CA VAL A 148 -5.52 8.15 -2.44
C VAL A 148 -4.40 7.66 -3.37
N ALA A 149 -3.16 7.64 -2.87
CA ALA A 149 -2.00 7.22 -3.63
C ALA A 149 -2.08 5.74 -4.00
N ALA A 150 -2.36 4.86 -3.04
CA ALA A 150 -2.55 3.44 -3.31
C ALA A 150 -3.63 3.21 -4.37
N THR A 151 -4.76 3.90 -4.23
CA THR A 151 -5.88 3.81 -5.20
C THR A 151 -5.45 4.28 -6.59
N SER A 152 -4.84 5.45 -6.69
CA SER A 152 -4.40 6.03 -7.96
C SER A 152 -3.35 5.16 -8.65
N VAL A 153 -2.39 4.61 -7.91
CA VAL A 153 -1.32 3.76 -8.43
C VAL A 153 -1.89 2.50 -9.03
N TYR A 154 -2.75 1.77 -8.33
CA TYR A 154 -3.26 0.51 -8.89
C TYR A 154 -4.26 0.75 -10.03
N PHE A 155 -5.05 1.83 -10.01
CA PHE A 155 -5.90 2.22 -11.14
C PHE A 155 -5.05 2.51 -12.39
N PHE A 156 -3.92 3.18 -12.20
CA PHE A 156 -2.96 3.45 -13.27
C PHE A 156 -2.33 2.18 -13.81
N LEU A 157 -1.80 1.32 -12.94
CA LEU A 157 -1.19 0.06 -13.36
C LEU A 157 -2.23 -0.88 -14.01
N GLY A 158 -3.42 -1.00 -13.41
CA GLY A 158 -4.52 -1.82 -13.90
C GLY A 158 -5.03 -1.36 -15.27
N SER A 159 -5.24 -0.05 -15.46
CA SER A 159 -5.66 0.50 -16.76
C SER A 159 -4.57 0.40 -17.83
N THR A 160 -3.31 0.51 -17.43
CA THR A 160 -2.15 0.34 -18.32
C THR A 160 -2.02 -1.11 -18.78
N ILE A 161 -2.10 -2.08 -17.87
CA ILE A 161 -2.08 -3.52 -18.22
C ILE A 161 -3.29 -3.88 -19.08
N TYR A 162 -4.46 -3.34 -18.77
CA TYR A 162 -5.64 -3.59 -19.59
C TYR A 162 -5.45 -3.13 -21.04
N ARG A 163 -4.74 -2.01 -21.26
CA ARG A 163 -4.47 -1.47 -22.61
C ARG A 163 -3.32 -2.17 -23.33
N PHE A 164 -2.19 -2.37 -22.65
CA PHE A 164 -0.94 -2.85 -23.27
C PHE A 164 -0.73 -4.36 -23.11
N GLY A 165 -1.63 -5.04 -22.38
CA GLY A 165 -1.68 -6.49 -22.24
C GLY A 165 -0.48 -7.07 -21.48
N LYS A 166 -0.19 -8.34 -21.78
CA LYS A 166 0.79 -9.17 -21.05
C LYS A 166 2.23 -8.61 -21.05
N ARG A 167 2.62 -7.87 -22.09
CA ARG A 167 3.97 -7.27 -22.18
C ARG A 167 4.21 -6.23 -21.10
N CYS A 168 3.21 -5.40 -20.82
CA CYS A 168 3.30 -4.40 -19.76
C CYS A 168 3.29 -5.04 -18.37
N TYR A 169 2.48 -6.09 -18.18
CA TYR A 169 2.50 -6.86 -16.94
C TYR A 169 3.90 -7.45 -16.67
N ALA A 170 4.56 -8.02 -17.68
CA ALA A 170 5.90 -8.56 -17.53
C ALA A 170 6.91 -7.48 -17.10
N ILE A 171 6.87 -6.28 -17.71
CA ILE A 171 7.74 -5.16 -17.32
C ILE A 171 7.50 -4.74 -15.87
N ILE A 172 6.23 -4.54 -15.49
CA ILE A 172 5.87 -4.15 -14.11
C ILE A 172 6.34 -5.22 -13.12
N TRP A 173 6.16 -6.49 -13.45
CA TRP A 173 6.57 -7.60 -12.61
C TRP A 173 8.10 -7.68 -12.45
N ILE A 174 8.87 -7.48 -13.53
CA ILE A 174 10.34 -7.44 -13.48
C ILE A 174 10.81 -6.27 -12.61
N VAL A 175 10.26 -5.07 -12.82
CA VAL A 175 10.61 -3.88 -12.02
C VAL A 175 10.29 -4.11 -10.54
N TRP A 176 9.16 -4.75 -10.25
CA TRP A 176 8.74 -5.09 -8.89
C TRP A 176 9.69 -6.09 -8.22
N MET A 177 10.01 -7.20 -8.89
CA MET A 177 10.99 -8.19 -8.40
C MET A 177 12.38 -7.58 -8.22
N PHE A 178 12.82 -6.77 -9.17
CA PHE A 178 14.12 -6.11 -9.11
C PHE A 178 14.21 -5.17 -7.91
N SER A 179 13.13 -4.47 -7.57
CA SER A 179 13.08 -3.59 -6.41
C SER A 179 13.30 -4.38 -5.11
N PHE A 180 12.65 -5.55 -4.95
CA PHE A 180 12.86 -6.39 -3.76
C PHE A 180 14.24 -7.02 -3.67
N LEU A 181 14.89 -7.32 -4.80
CA LEU A 181 16.22 -7.93 -4.81
C LEU A 181 17.34 -6.91 -4.61
N VAL A 182 17.16 -5.70 -5.13
CA VAL A 182 18.21 -4.67 -5.15
C VAL A 182 18.14 -3.76 -3.92
N LEU A 183 16.94 -3.37 -3.46
CA LEU A 183 16.79 -2.44 -2.32
C LEU A 183 17.48 -2.92 -1.03
N PRO A 184 17.41 -4.20 -0.64
CA PRO A 184 18.09 -4.68 0.58
C PRO A 184 19.61 -4.71 0.42
N ASN A 185 20.11 -4.78 -0.81
CA ASN A 185 21.53 -4.96 -1.12
C ASN A 185 22.22 -3.71 -1.66
N VAL A 186 21.57 -2.53 -1.63
CA VAL A 186 22.12 -1.29 -2.20
C VAL A 186 23.48 -0.93 -1.58
N ASN A 187 23.67 -1.24 -0.30
CA ASN A 187 24.94 -1.00 0.40
C ASN A 187 26.06 -1.96 -0.05
N ALA A 188 25.71 -3.20 -0.43
CA ALA A 188 26.66 -4.20 -0.94
C ALA A 188 26.86 -4.13 -2.46
N ALA A 189 25.93 -3.50 -3.20
CA ALA A 189 25.97 -3.39 -4.66
C ALA A 189 26.80 -2.19 -5.17
N SER A 190 27.38 -1.38 -4.27
CA SER A 190 28.08 -0.13 -4.57
C SER A 190 29.25 -0.26 -5.55
N GLU A 191 29.80 -1.47 -5.72
CA GLU A 191 30.90 -1.77 -6.65
C GLU A 191 30.48 -1.91 -8.12
N THR A 192 29.18 -2.06 -8.42
CA THR A 192 28.68 -2.14 -9.80
C THR A 192 28.23 -0.77 -10.33
N ILE A 193 28.33 -0.53 -11.65
CA ILE A 193 27.90 0.75 -12.27
C ILE A 193 26.40 1.04 -11.98
N ILE A 194 25.57 0.01 -11.97
CA ILE A 194 24.14 0.11 -11.66
C ILE A 194 23.94 0.34 -10.14
N GLY A 195 24.67 -0.37 -9.30
CA GLY A 195 24.56 -0.23 -7.86
C GLY A 195 25.12 1.09 -7.33
N SER A 196 26.15 1.67 -7.94
CA SER A 196 26.63 3.02 -7.63
C SER A 196 25.63 4.12 -8.03
N PHE A 197 24.89 3.95 -9.14
CA PHE A 197 23.80 4.87 -9.51
C PHE A 197 22.62 4.77 -8.53
N ILE A 198 22.23 3.55 -8.15
CA ILE A 198 21.15 3.30 -7.19
C ILE A 198 21.55 3.76 -5.77
N TYR A 199 22.79 3.51 -5.35
CA TYR A 199 23.36 4.01 -4.09
C TYR A 199 23.36 5.53 -4.06
N ARG A 200 23.71 6.19 -5.18
CA ARG A 200 23.69 7.65 -5.27
C ARG A 200 22.27 8.21 -5.22
N ILE A 201 21.27 7.56 -5.82
CA ILE A 201 19.86 7.94 -5.68
C ILE A 201 19.37 7.72 -4.25
N TYR A 202 19.65 6.55 -3.67
CA TYR A 202 19.25 6.20 -2.32
C TYR A 202 19.86 7.17 -1.29
N HIS A 203 21.15 7.46 -1.39
CA HIS A 203 21.87 8.40 -0.51
C HIS A 203 21.64 9.88 -0.87
N THR A 204 21.03 10.23 -2.01
CA THR A 204 20.59 11.63 -2.25
C THR A 204 19.18 11.87 -1.75
N VAL A 205 18.35 10.83 -1.72
CA VAL A 205 16.95 10.90 -1.27
C VAL A 205 16.82 10.64 0.24
N ALA A 206 17.65 9.76 0.83
CA ALA A 206 17.53 9.35 2.23
C ALA A 206 18.01 10.39 3.27
N PRO A 207 19.14 11.13 3.09
CA PRO A 207 19.60 12.13 4.05
C PRO A 207 19.11 13.55 3.73
N ALA A 208 18.48 13.78 2.57
CA ALA A 208 17.70 14.99 2.38
C ALA A 208 16.54 14.87 3.36
N GLY A 209 16.56 15.63 4.46
CA GLY A 209 15.41 15.81 5.34
C GLY A 209 14.29 16.52 4.58
N ILE A 210 13.74 15.84 3.57
CA ILE A 210 12.68 16.33 2.70
C ILE A 210 11.53 16.58 3.64
N ASN A 211 11.18 17.86 3.76
CA ASN A 211 10.09 18.29 4.60
C ASN A 211 8.86 17.40 4.27
N PRO A 212 8.28 16.68 5.24
CA PRO A 212 7.19 15.73 4.98
C PRO A 212 6.07 16.35 4.13
N SER A 213 5.81 17.63 4.32
CA SER A 213 4.85 18.42 3.54
C SER A 213 5.11 18.44 2.03
N ILE A 214 6.38 18.49 1.60
CA ILE A 214 6.79 18.48 0.18
C ILE A 214 6.54 17.09 -0.42
N LEU A 215 6.91 16.05 0.31
CA LEU A 215 6.70 14.65 -0.12
C LEU A 215 5.21 14.34 -0.25
N LEU A 216 4.40 14.80 0.70
CA LEU A 216 2.94 14.68 0.66
C LEU A 216 2.33 15.45 -0.53
N SER A 217 2.81 16.66 -0.79
CA SER A 217 2.36 17.48 -1.93
C SER A 217 2.69 16.81 -3.26
N PHE A 218 3.91 16.29 -3.41
CA PHE A 218 4.33 15.54 -4.59
C PHE A 218 3.50 14.27 -4.79
N ALA A 219 3.27 13.50 -3.72
CA ALA A 219 2.45 12.29 -3.78
C ALA A 219 1.01 12.58 -4.21
N LEU A 220 0.41 13.68 -3.74
CA LEU A 220 -0.92 14.12 -4.15
C LEU A 220 -0.94 14.47 -5.64
N ILE A 221 0.00 15.29 -6.10
CA ILE A 221 0.09 15.69 -7.52
C ILE A 221 0.25 14.46 -8.41
N LEU A 222 1.14 13.54 -8.03
CA LEU A 222 1.36 12.29 -8.76
C LEU A 222 0.09 11.44 -8.81
N SER A 223 -0.65 11.34 -7.71
CA SER A 223 -1.91 10.60 -7.62
C SER A 223 -2.99 11.17 -8.54
N VAL A 224 -3.11 12.50 -8.60
CA VAL A 224 -4.03 13.19 -9.51
C VAL A 224 -3.65 12.93 -10.96
N VAL A 225 -2.36 13.06 -11.31
CA VAL A 225 -1.87 12.79 -12.67
C VAL A 225 -2.13 11.35 -13.08
N MET A 226 -1.81 10.37 -12.22
CA MET A 226 -2.07 8.95 -12.46
C MET A 226 -3.56 8.66 -12.66
N SER A 227 -4.43 9.25 -11.84
CA SER A 227 -5.88 9.12 -11.98
C SER A 227 -6.40 9.71 -13.29
N LEU A 228 -5.90 10.88 -13.70
CA LEU A 228 -6.26 11.52 -14.97
C LEU A 228 -5.81 10.69 -16.19
N ILE A 229 -4.60 10.13 -16.14
CA ILE A 229 -4.11 9.23 -17.20
C ILE A 229 -4.99 7.99 -17.25
N SER A 230 -5.27 7.36 -16.11
CA SER A 230 -6.15 6.19 -16.01
C SER A 230 -7.52 6.45 -16.65
N TYR A 231 -8.13 7.59 -16.32
CA TYR A 231 -9.41 8.00 -16.90
C TYR A 231 -9.34 8.17 -18.42
N LYS A 232 -8.29 8.82 -18.94
CA LYS A 232 -8.08 8.97 -20.39
C LYS A 232 -7.88 7.62 -21.09
N LEU A 233 -7.16 6.69 -20.46
CA LEU A 233 -6.95 5.34 -20.98
C LEU A 233 -8.27 4.59 -21.11
N ILE A 234 -9.10 4.60 -20.07
CA ILE A 234 -10.41 3.92 -20.04
C ILE A 234 -11.38 4.54 -21.06
N ARG A 235 -11.38 5.87 -21.21
CA ARG A 235 -12.28 6.56 -22.15
C ARG A 235 -11.98 6.23 -23.61
N LYS A 236 -10.70 6.16 -23.98
CA LYS A 236 -10.25 5.97 -25.38
C LYS A 236 -10.33 4.53 -25.89
N GLN A 237 -10.69 3.57 -25.06
CA GLN A 237 -10.75 2.17 -25.48
C GLN A 237 -11.98 1.91 -26.34
N ALA A 238 -11.86 1.63 -27.64
CA ALA A 238 -12.96 1.00 -28.35
C ALA A 238 -13.09 -0.44 -27.81
N LEU A 239 -14.32 -0.85 -27.48
CA LEU A 239 -14.63 -2.27 -27.26
C LEU A 239 -14.77 -2.92 -28.64
#